data_AF-A0A125G6L7-F1
#
_entry.id   AF-A0A125G6L7-F1
#
_cell.length_a   1.000
_cell.length_b   1.000
_cell.length_c   1.000
_cell.angle_alpha   90.00
_cell.angle_beta   90.00
_cell.angle_gamma   90.00
#
_symmetry.space_group_name_H-M   'P 1'
#
loop_
_entity.id
_entity.type
_entity.pdbx_description
1 polymer ?
#
loop_
_entity_poly.entity_id
_entity_poly.type
_entity_poly.pdbx_seq_one_letter_code
_entity_poly.pdbx_strand_id
1 'polypeptide(L)' 'MFACHQSKPGEEFACAGWLATVGHRHPSVRLAVSLKRLDPSALQPGADWPELHEHYHQVLNKLRATCAEG' A
#
# COMPACT_ATOMS: atom_id res chain seq x y z
N MET A 1 -4.61 7.94 -3.11
CA MET A 1 -4.04 7.03 -2.11
C MET A 1 -3.34 5.89 -2.84
N PHE A 2 -2.02 5.82 -2.70
CA PHE A 2 -1.13 5.07 -3.59
C PHE A 2 -0.31 4.06 -2.78
N ALA A 3 0.10 2.96 -3.41
CA ALA A 3 0.94 1.94 -2.80
C ALA A 3 2.25 2.55 -2.26
N CYS A 4 2.84 1.94 -1.22
CA CYS A 4 4.11 2.40 -0.64
C CYS A 4 5.28 2.36 -1.63
N HIS A 5 5.16 1.60 -2.72
CA HIS A 5 6.15 1.51 -3.80
C HIS A 5 5.44 1.26 -5.13
N GLN A 6 6.14 1.58 -6.21
CA GLN A 6 5.76 1.18 -7.55
C GLN A 6 6.37 -0.19 -7.86
N SER A 7 5.55 -1.16 -8.24
CA SER A 7 6.02 -2.43 -8.79
C SER A 7 6.45 -2.28 -10.25
N LYS A 8 7.27 -3.20 -10.75
CA LYS A 8 7.61 -3.24 -12.18
C LYS A 8 6.36 -3.52 -13.01
N PRO A 9 6.26 -2.99 -14.25
CA PRO A 9 5.20 -3.37 -15.17
C PRO A 9 5.13 -4.90 -15.36
N GLY A 10 3.96 -5.49 -15.14
CA GLY A 10 3.74 -6.94 -15.21
C GLY A 10 4.07 -7.72 -13.93
N GLU A 11 4.54 -7.05 -12.88
CA GLU A 11 4.81 -7.63 -11.55
C GLU A 11 4.02 -6.89 -10.45
N GLU A 12 2.83 -6.36 -10.77
CA GLU A 12 2.02 -5.58 -9.85
C GLU A 12 1.49 -6.43 -8.69
N PHE A 13 1.64 -5.95 -7.46
CA PHE A 13 1.04 -6.58 -6.30
C PHE A 13 0.44 -5.56 -5.33
N ALA A 14 -0.59 -5.99 -4.63
CA ALA A 14 -1.22 -5.22 -3.57
C ALA A 14 -0.31 -5.22 -2.33
N CYS A 15 0.46 -4.15 -2.13
CA CYS A 15 1.32 -4.03 -0.96
C CYS A 15 0.52 -3.70 0.31
N ALA A 16 1.16 -3.88 1.47
CA ALA A 16 0.54 -3.61 2.78
C ALA A 16 0.05 -2.14 2.89
N GLY A 17 0.78 -1.20 2.28
CA GLY A 17 0.34 0.19 2.12
C GLY A 17 -0.99 0.32 1.40
N TRP A 18 -1.12 -0.29 0.22
CA TRP A 18 -2.38 -0.29 -0.53
C TRP A 18 -3.53 -0.85 0.32
N LEU A 19 -3.28 -1.96 1.02
CA LEU A 19 -4.27 -2.64 1.83
C LEU A 19 -4.76 -1.76 2.99
N ALA A 20 -3.85 -1.15 3.75
CA ALA A 20 -4.18 -0.23 4.85
C ALA A 20 -4.93 1.03 4.37
N THR A 21 -4.65 1.43 3.14
CA THR A 21 -5.06 2.73 2.62
C THR A 21 -6.42 2.68 1.90
N VAL A 22 -6.61 1.70 1.02
CA VAL A 22 -7.83 1.56 0.20
C VAL A 22 -8.45 0.17 0.27
N GLY A 23 -7.80 -0.81 0.90
CA GLY A 23 -8.26 -2.20 0.96
C GLY A 23 -9.71 -2.33 1.43
N HIS A 24 -10.13 -1.55 2.43
CA HIS A 24 -11.51 -1.54 2.94
C HIS A 24 -12.58 -1.19 1.89
N ARG A 25 -12.21 -0.50 0.80
CA ARG A 25 -13.12 -0.14 -0.30
C ARG A 25 -13.33 -1.30 -1.30
N HIS A 26 -12.49 -2.33 -1.27
CA HIS A 26 -12.57 -3.45 -2.20
C HIS A 26 -13.45 -4.59 -1.64
N PRO A 27 -14.49 -5.05 -2.37
CA PRO A 27 -15.39 -6.12 -1.90
C PRO A 27 -14.68 -7.43 -1.55
N SER A 28 -13.66 -7.82 -2.32
CA SER A 28 -12.88 -9.05 -2.08
C SER A 28 -12.13 -9.01 -0.76
N VAL A 29 -11.58 -7.85 -0.39
CA VAL A 29 -10.92 -7.63 0.90
C VAL A 29 -11.92 -7.72 2.05
N ARG A 30 -13.07 -7.03 1.92
CA ARG A 30 -14.14 -7.10 2.94
C ARG A 30 -14.62 -8.53 3.15
N LEU A 31 -14.83 -9.28 2.07
CA LEU A 31 -15.20 -10.69 2.14
C LEU A 31 -14.13 -11.53 2.83
N ALA A 32 -12.84 -11.32 2.52
CA ALA A 32 -11.74 -12.05 3.16
C ALA A 32 -11.70 -11.80 4.68
N VAL A 33 -11.96 -10.57 5.13
CA VAL A 33 -12.09 -10.24 6.55
C VAL A 33 -13.28 -10.96 7.18
N SER A 34 -14.46 -10.92 6.55
CA SER A 34 -15.65 -11.61 7.05
C SER A 34 -15.45 -13.13 7.15
N LEU A 35 -14.68 -13.71 6.24
CA LEU A 35 -14.30 -15.13 6.25
C LEU A 35 -13.13 -15.45 7.17
N LYS A 36 -12.61 -14.48 7.94
CA LYS A 36 -11.42 -14.60 8.82
C LYS A 36 -10.16 -15.08 8.09
N ARG A 37 -10.06 -14.84 6.78
CA ARG A 37 -8.86 -15.12 5.97
C ARG A 37 -7.88 -13.95 5.98
N LEU A 38 -8.33 -12.79 6.42
CA LEU A 38 -7.53 -11.59 6.61
C LEU A 38 -7.86 -11.00 7.98
N ASP A 39 -6.84 -10.72 8.77
CA ASP A 39 -7.00 -10.03 10.05
C ASP A 39 -7.40 -8.56 9.81
N PRO A 40 -8.46 -8.04 10.44
CA PRO A 40 -8.87 -6.64 10.30
C PRO A 40 -7.76 -5.63 10.60
N SER A 41 -6.82 -5.95 11.49
CA SER A 41 -5.68 -5.09 11.83
C SER A 41 -4.75 -4.83 10.64
N ALA A 42 -4.74 -5.72 9.64
CA ALA A 42 -4.00 -5.52 8.40
C ALA A 42 -4.55 -4.39 7.51
N LEU A 43 -5.74 -3.86 7.85
CA LEU A 43 -6.32 -2.66 7.23
C LEU A 43 -5.89 -1.35 7.91
N GLN A 44 -4.97 -1.41 8.90
CA GLN A 44 -4.41 -0.24 9.57
C GLN A 44 -2.92 -0.11 9.26
N PRO A 45 -2.35 1.11 9.22
CA PRO A 45 -0.91 1.29 9.17
C PRO A 45 -0.22 0.64 10.39
N GLY A 46 0.95 0.04 10.17
CA GLY A 46 1.79 -0.46 11.26
C GLY A 46 2.45 0.68 12.04
N ALA A 47 2.79 0.44 13.31
CA ALA A 47 3.39 1.44 14.19
C ALA A 47 4.73 1.99 13.65
N ASP A 48 5.54 1.13 13.02
CA ASP A 48 6.86 1.48 12.50
C ASP A 48 6.85 1.73 10.97
N TRP A 49 5.68 1.99 10.38
CA TRP A 49 5.60 2.27 8.94
C TRP A 49 6.01 3.72 8.64
N PRO A 50 6.70 3.96 7.51
CA PRO A 50 6.84 5.32 7.00
C PRO A 50 5.47 5.91 6.68
N GLU A 51 5.35 7.22 6.80
CA GLU A 51 4.12 7.94 6.48
C GLU A 51 3.63 7.61 5.05
N LEU A 52 2.35 7.30 4.94
CA LEU A 52 1.72 6.91 3.68
C LEU A 52 1.50 8.13 2.80
N HIS A 53 1.79 7.99 1.50
CA HIS A 53 1.65 9.08 0.54
C HIS A 53 0.18 9.31 0.14
N GLU A 54 -0.27 10.55 0.28
CA GLU A 54 -1.63 10.94 -0.11
C GLU A 54 -1.82 10.90 -1.64
N HIS A 55 -0.77 11.32 -2.36
CA HIS A 55 -0.76 11.49 -3.82
C HIS A 55 0.38 10.76 -4.52
N TYR A 56 0.16 10.36 -5.79
CA TYR A 56 1.12 9.56 -6.57
C TYR A 56 2.45 10.27 -6.78
N HIS A 57 2.42 11.59 -6.97
CA HIS A 57 3.63 12.38 -7.18
C HIS A 57 4.59 12.28 -5.99
N GLN A 58 4.10 12.07 -4.77
CA GLN A 58 4.94 11.91 -3.59
C GLN A 58 5.71 10.58 -3.63
N VAL A 59 5.06 9.51 -4.11
CA VAL A 59 5.71 8.20 -4.38
C VAL A 59 6.83 8.37 -5.42
N LEU A 60 6.55 9.08 -6.52
CA LEU A 60 7.53 9.32 -7.58
C LEU A 60 8.70 10.20 -7.11
N ASN A 61 8.44 11.22 -6.30
CA ASN A 61 9.49 12.08 -5.75
C ASN A 61 10.42 11.28 -4.82
N LYS A 62 9.86 10.43 -3.96
CA LYS A 62 10.65 9.54 -3.09
C LYS A 62 11.51 8.57 -3.91
N LEU A 63 10.94 7.92 -4.91
CA LEU A 63 11.67 7.01 -5.81
C LEU A 63 12.85 7.71 -6.50
N ARG A 64 12.62 8.91 -7.05
CA ARG A 64 13.68 9.71 -7.69
C ARG A 64 14.80 10.07 -6.72
N ALA A 65 14.46 10.51 -5.51
CA ALA A 65 15.44 10.85 -4.48
C ALA A 65 16.32 9.64 -4.14
N THR A 66 15.73 8.45 -3.97
CA THR A 66 16.48 7.22 -3.65
C THR A 66 17.34 6.69 -4.80
N CYS A 67 17.04 7.05 -6.06
CA CYS A 67 17.84 6.67 -7.22
C CYS A 67 18.98 7.66 -7.54
N ALA A 68 18.92 8.89 -7.05
CA ALA A 68 19.92 9.93 -7.29
C ALA A 68 21.13 9.86 -6.34
N GLU A 69 21.04 9.05 -5.28
CA GLU A 69 22.09 8.82 -4.29
C GLU A 69 22.95 7.58 -4.59
N GLY A 70 22.78 6.96 -5.77
CA GLY A 70 23.48 5.75 -6.21
C GLY A 70 24.50 6.00 -7.33
#